data_AF-A0A5C2D0B5-F1
#
_entry.id   AF-A0A5C2D0B5-F1
#
_cell.length_a   1.000
_cell.length_b   1.000
_cell.length_c   1.000
_cell.angle_alpha   90.00
_cell.angle_beta   90.00
_cell.angle_gamma   90.00
#
_symmetry.space_group_name_H-M   'P 1'
#
loop_
_entity.id
_entity.type
_entity.pdbx_description
1 polymer ?
#
loop_
_entity_poly.entity_id
_entity_poly.type
_entity_poly.pdbx_seq_one_letter_code
_entity_poly.pdbx_strand_id
1 'polypeptide(L)'
;MHSPSRPKSAELTAGAVAAGIGRRNANSTNPFASTEKTQNDRRRADSPGSFPVQSNCATNLNHQRTSLPRNVATPILAFADYWDEVGTMSITEEKTEVATPPTAAPPAVRWPALVTAGGVVTALLLVLAPRHGYYLDELYFRVAGRHLDWGYEDQPPLVALLAAVQTALFGDTVTALRVVPAVLAGVGVVVAGLIARELGGGGAAQLVAAAAAGGAMSSLAAGHTLHPTAVDHLVWLTICWLLIRLVRTGNSRLWLAIGVVAGIGMQSKNLVVLLVLGLLGGLLLTGQRALLRDRFLVFGVLLGLAIAAPALLWQATHGWPQFTVAGELSGSPDVNTAISFVIGQFLFGGLLLAPVWIGGLVALLRRPDWRPYRAIGLAYLLIVVALLALGGFPRYNEGILVALVAIGAVPAVRWARTRLKQTILVVAVVANAALNAIVVLPILPVQSYLDNPVLAGLGGEVQTGQTGAEELAEQVAAVYRELAEADQQKTVIYGHDYSQAGAVDRYGAGLPRAYSGNNSYAGFGIPGDDKTLVIAIGVEKATFSGLFTSCEVRGKLTFALPNINQDKEILVCGGPKEPWSAIWQKLHWTGTF
;
A
#
# COMPACT_ATOMS: atom_id res chain seq x y z
N MET A 1 64.85 -27.32 -45.14
CA MET A 1 65.49 -26.12 -44.54
C MET A 1 64.79 -25.78 -43.23
N HIS A 2 65.26 -24.76 -42.50
CA HIS A 2 65.06 -24.65 -41.04
C HIS A 2 63.66 -24.27 -40.53
N SER A 3 63.50 -24.48 -39.23
CA SER A 3 62.38 -24.11 -38.36
C SER A 3 62.72 -22.76 -37.63
N PRO A 4 62.33 -22.48 -36.37
CA PRO A 4 61.24 -21.54 -36.06
C PRO A 4 61.64 -20.35 -35.17
N SER A 5 60.66 -19.51 -34.77
CA SER A 5 60.67 -18.87 -33.45
C SER A 5 59.28 -18.49 -32.89
N ARG A 6 58.94 -19.12 -31.75
CA ARG A 6 58.11 -18.60 -30.63
C ARG A 6 59.12 -18.18 -29.52
N PRO A 7 58.79 -17.45 -28.42
CA PRO A 7 57.64 -17.74 -27.54
C PRO A 7 57.03 -16.56 -26.71
N LYS A 8 56.03 -16.92 -25.86
CA LYS A 8 55.73 -16.56 -24.44
C LYS A 8 56.35 -15.27 -23.80
N SER A 9 55.78 -14.61 -22.78
CA SER A 9 55.11 -15.10 -21.54
C SER A 9 54.14 -14.02 -20.98
N ALA A 10 53.08 -14.31 -20.19
CA ALA A 10 53.00 -14.47 -18.71
C ALA A 10 53.38 -13.19 -17.90
N GLU A 11 52.81 -12.82 -16.73
CA GLU A 11 51.82 -13.46 -15.83
C GLU A 11 51.38 -12.48 -14.70
N LEU A 12 50.20 -12.69 -14.06
CA LEU A 12 49.84 -12.34 -12.64
C LEU A 12 49.95 -10.83 -12.20
N THR A 13 49.44 -10.31 -11.06
CA THR A 13 48.60 -10.73 -9.91
C THR A 13 47.91 -9.46 -9.36
N ALA A 14 46.60 -9.41 -9.09
CA ALA A 14 45.89 -9.73 -7.82
C ALA A 14 46.02 -8.72 -6.64
N GLY A 15 44.88 -8.36 -6.03
CA GLY A 15 44.74 -7.57 -4.79
C GLY A 15 44.66 -6.04 -4.96
N ALA A 16 44.08 -5.26 -4.02
CA ALA A 16 43.20 -5.61 -2.90
C ALA A 16 42.43 -4.38 -2.34
N VAL A 17 41.28 -4.64 -1.70
CA VAL A 17 40.58 -3.92 -0.61
C VAL A 17 41.15 -2.57 -0.11
N ALA A 18 40.30 -1.52 -0.09
CA ALA A 18 40.13 -0.60 1.07
C ALA A 18 38.97 0.41 0.89
N ALA A 19 38.34 0.82 2.00
CA ALA A 19 37.28 1.85 2.05
C ALA A 19 37.84 3.28 2.06
N GLY A 20 37.03 4.28 1.64
CA GLY A 20 37.43 5.69 1.59
C GLY A 20 36.27 6.68 1.80
N ILE A 21 36.15 7.21 3.01
CA ILE A 21 35.13 8.19 3.45
C ILE A 21 35.14 9.46 2.57
N GLY A 22 33.96 9.90 2.13
CA GLY A 22 33.81 11.00 1.17
C GLY A 22 34.00 12.42 1.73
N ARG A 23 34.02 13.41 0.82
CA ARG A 23 33.91 14.85 1.13
C ARG A 23 33.21 15.61 0.00
N ARG A 24 32.68 16.80 0.35
CA ARG A 24 32.03 17.74 -0.58
C ARG A 24 33.07 18.53 -1.37
N ASN A 25 32.78 18.78 -2.65
CA ASN A 25 33.00 20.04 -3.40
C ASN A 25 32.15 19.91 -4.68
N ALA A 26 31.34 20.87 -5.14
CA ALA A 26 31.41 22.33 -5.18
C ALA A 26 32.36 22.88 -6.27
N ASN A 27 31.75 23.57 -7.24
CA ASN A 27 32.34 24.36 -8.34
C ASN A 27 33.25 23.64 -9.36
N SER A 28 32.71 23.45 -10.56
CA SER A 28 33.47 23.57 -11.82
C SER A 28 32.72 24.54 -12.75
N THR A 29 33.45 25.43 -13.42
CA THR A 29 32.89 26.55 -14.21
C THR A 29 32.93 26.28 -15.71
N ASN A 30 31.92 26.78 -16.42
CA ASN A 30 31.76 26.72 -17.87
C ASN A 30 32.67 27.75 -18.58
N PRO A 31 33.30 27.44 -19.74
CA PRO A 31 33.82 28.49 -20.63
C PRO A 31 33.69 28.22 -22.15
N PHE A 32 32.77 28.92 -22.82
CA PHE A 32 32.87 29.43 -24.20
C PHE A 32 32.02 30.72 -24.22
N ALA A 33 32.49 31.93 -24.54
CA ALA A 33 33.16 32.44 -25.76
C ALA A 33 32.21 32.51 -26.98
N SER A 34 32.07 33.63 -27.72
CA SER A 34 32.66 34.98 -27.58
C SER A 34 31.96 36.04 -28.46
N THR A 35 32.25 37.33 -28.22
CA THR A 35 32.09 38.50 -29.16
C THR A 35 30.65 38.90 -29.58
N GLU A 36 30.34 40.16 -29.97
CA GLU A 36 31.17 41.34 -30.34
C GLU A 36 30.57 42.71 -29.88
N LYS A 37 31.13 43.85 -30.32
CA LYS A 37 30.78 45.27 -29.98
C LYS A 37 29.81 45.85 -31.07
N THR A 38 29.18 47.04 -30.99
CA THR A 38 29.50 48.42 -30.51
C THR A 38 28.21 49.19 -30.07
N GLN A 39 28.23 50.18 -29.15
CA GLN A 39 28.40 51.64 -29.37
C GLN A 39 27.56 52.23 -30.54
N ASN A 40 26.81 53.36 -30.46
CA ASN A 40 26.67 54.49 -29.50
C ASN A 40 25.30 55.24 -29.79
N ASP A 41 24.73 56.30 -29.17
CA ASP A 41 25.01 57.30 -28.09
C ASP A 41 23.65 58.01 -27.67
N ARG A 42 23.67 58.98 -26.71
CA ARG A 42 22.74 60.14 -26.39
C ARG A 42 21.29 60.20 -26.99
N ARG A 43 20.20 60.59 -26.27
CA ARG A 43 19.92 61.78 -25.39
C ARG A 43 18.79 61.48 -24.37
N ARG A 44 18.76 61.97 -23.11
CA ARG A 44 18.08 63.20 -22.57
C ARG A 44 16.75 63.58 -23.26
N ALA A 45 15.63 63.91 -22.58
CA ALA A 45 15.23 63.93 -21.15
C ALA A 45 13.68 63.68 -21.09
N ASP A 46 12.93 63.53 -19.97
CA ASP A 46 12.70 64.40 -18.81
C ASP A 46 12.07 63.65 -17.59
N SER A 47 11.81 64.37 -16.48
CA SER A 47 11.17 63.88 -15.23
C SER A 47 10.64 65.08 -14.40
N PRO A 48 9.90 64.93 -13.27
CA PRO A 48 9.28 63.74 -12.64
C PRO A 48 7.75 63.93 -12.36
N GLY A 49 7.07 62.94 -11.77
CA GLY A 49 5.65 63.06 -11.34
C GLY A 49 5.14 61.93 -10.44
N SER A 50 4.43 62.27 -9.35
CA SER A 50 4.18 61.41 -8.17
C SER A 50 2.76 60.84 -8.02
N PHE A 51 2.64 59.58 -7.57
CA PHE A 51 1.45 58.91 -6.95
C PHE A 51 0.17 58.77 -7.83
N PRO A 52 -0.86 57.96 -7.44
CA PRO A 52 -1.10 57.21 -6.19
C PRO A 52 -1.40 55.70 -6.37
N VAL A 53 -1.96 55.08 -5.31
CA VAL A 53 -2.34 53.65 -5.18
C VAL A 53 -3.84 53.45 -5.50
N GLN A 54 -4.22 52.40 -6.27
CA GLN A 54 -5.32 51.48 -5.90
C GLN A 54 -5.51 50.27 -6.84
N SER A 55 -6.30 49.31 -6.35
CA SER A 55 -6.59 47.98 -6.89
C SER A 55 -7.46 47.94 -8.16
N ASN A 56 -7.15 47.03 -9.08
CA ASN A 56 -8.16 46.37 -9.93
C ASN A 56 -7.65 45.06 -10.56
N CYS A 57 -8.16 43.91 -10.11
CA CYS A 57 -7.87 42.59 -10.71
C CYS A 57 -9.04 41.59 -10.58
N ALA A 58 -10.29 42.08 -10.54
CA ALA A 58 -11.49 41.27 -10.31
C ALA A 58 -12.45 41.21 -11.52
N THR A 59 -12.21 42.02 -12.56
CA THR A 59 -13.25 42.40 -13.53
C THR A 59 -13.24 41.60 -14.84
N ASN A 60 -12.26 40.71 -15.06
CA ASN A 60 -12.00 40.12 -16.39
C ASN A 60 -12.45 38.65 -16.57
N LEU A 61 -13.06 38.02 -15.55
CA LEU A 61 -13.49 36.60 -15.61
C LEU A 61 -14.93 36.38 -16.13
N ASN A 62 -15.74 37.44 -16.26
CA ASN A 62 -17.16 37.28 -16.61
C ASN A 62 -17.43 37.14 -18.11
N HIS A 63 -16.53 37.61 -18.98
CA HIS A 63 -16.82 37.73 -20.42
C HIS A 63 -16.58 36.46 -21.27
N GLN A 64 -16.01 35.38 -20.71
CA GLN A 64 -15.74 34.13 -21.45
C GLN A 64 -16.73 32.97 -21.17
N ARG A 65 -17.84 33.21 -20.44
CA ARG A 65 -18.82 32.16 -20.09
C ARG A 65 -19.74 31.69 -21.24
N THR A 66 -19.61 32.24 -22.45
CA THR A 66 -20.64 32.15 -23.52
C THR A 66 -20.27 31.36 -24.77
N SER A 67 -19.05 30.82 -24.90
CA SER A 67 -18.56 30.16 -26.13
C SER A 67 -18.45 28.63 -26.09
N LEU A 68 -18.75 27.98 -24.95
CA LEU A 68 -18.71 26.51 -24.83
C LEU A 68 -20.03 25.86 -25.27
N PRO A 69 -20.01 24.76 -26.04
CA PRO A 69 -21.23 24.02 -26.38
C PRO A 69 -21.89 23.47 -25.11
N ARG A 70 -23.23 23.55 -25.02
CA ARG A 70 -24.02 23.27 -23.79
C ARG A 70 -23.64 21.96 -23.10
N ASN A 71 -23.37 20.91 -23.88
CA ASN A 71 -23.03 19.56 -23.37
C ASN A 71 -21.70 19.52 -22.61
N VAL A 72 -20.75 20.42 -22.93
CA VAL A 72 -19.43 20.53 -22.28
C VAL A 72 -19.42 21.63 -21.21
N ALA A 73 -20.19 22.71 -21.42
CA ALA A 73 -20.33 23.78 -20.42
C ALA A 73 -20.98 23.29 -19.10
N THR A 74 -21.98 22.41 -19.19
CA THR A 74 -22.82 22.06 -18.03
C THR A 74 -22.05 21.29 -16.92
N PRO A 75 -21.21 20.27 -17.21
CA PRO A 75 -20.40 19.62 -16.18
C PRO A 75 -19.39 20.56 -15.50
N ILE A 76 -18.77 21.47 -16.27
CA ILE A 76 -17.78 22.43 -15.76
C ILE A 76 -18.43 23.43 -14.79
N LEU A 77 -19.60 23.96 -15.16
CA LEU A 77 -20.39 24.83 -14.27
C LEU A 77 -20.85 24.08 -13.00
N ALA A 78 -21.30 22.83 -13.14
CA ALA A 78 -21.70 22.02 -11.99
C ALA A 78 -20.52 21.74 -11.02
N PHE A 79 -19.29 21.62 -11.52
CA PHE A 79 -18.07 21.51 -10.71
C PHE A 79 -17.72 22.83 -10.00
N ALA A 80 -17.91 24.00 -10.64
CA ALA A 80 -17.78 25.29 -9.97
C ALA A 80 -18.77 25.43 -8.80
N ASP A 81 -20.07 25.14 -9.04
CA ASP A 81 -21.12 25.11 -8.01
C ASP A 81 -20.78 24.18 -6.83
N TYR A 82 -19.97 23.14 -7.04
CA TYR A 82 -19.56 22.21 -5.99
C TYR A 82 -18.58 22.86 -5.02
N TRP A 83 -17.58 23.58 -5.54
CA TRP A 83 -16.60 24.29 -4.70
C TRP A 83 -17.23 25.46 -3.95
N ASP A 84 -18.22 26.11 -4.55
CA ASP A 84 -19.06 27.08 -3.85
C ASP A 84 -19.84 26.40 -2.70
N GLU A 85 -20.61 25.34 -2.91
CA GLU A 85 -21.33 24.62 -1.82
C GLU A 85 -20.37 24.05 -0.74
N VAL A 86 -19.14 23.65 -1.10
CA VAL A 86 -18.12 23.20 -0.14
C VAL A 86 -17.56 24.37 0.68
N GLY A 87 -17.29 25.52 0.05
CA GLY A 87 -16.65 26.69 0.66
C GLY A 87 -17.60 27.69 1.35
N THR A 88 -18.84 27.81 0.89
CA THR A 88 -19.83 28.82 1.34
C THR A 88 -20.54 28.45 2.65
N MET A 89 -19.76 28.34 3.71
CA MET A 89 -20.23 28.71 5.06
C MET A 89 -19.31 29.82 5.57
N SER A 90 -19.40 30.98 4.91
CA SER A 90 -18.62 32.17 5.21
C SER A 90 -19.13 32.85 6.47
N ILE A 91 -18.30 32.82 7.51
CA ILE A 91 -18.14 33.84 8.56
C ILE A 91 -19.37 34.75 8.77
N THR A 92 -20.32 34.28 9.58
CA THR A 92 -20.93 35.18 10.56
C THR A 92 -19.88 35.51 11.62
N GLU A 93 -19.81 36.76 12.06
CA GLU A 93 -18.96 37.16 13.19
C GLU A 93 -19.58 36.74 14.53
N GLU A 94 -19.64 35.43 14.75
CA GLU A 94 -19.97 34.87 16.06
C GLU A 94 -18.69 34.81 16.92
N LYS A 95 -18.81 35.22 18.19
CA LYS A 95 -17.67 35.38 19.10
C LYS A 95 -16.91 34.06 19.31
N THR A 96 -15.67 34.19 19.79
CA THR A 96 -14.75 33.08 20.10
C THR A 96 -15.17 32.25 21.34
N GLU A 97 -16.43 31.88 21.42
CA GLU A 97 -16.92 30.87 22.35
C GLU A 97 -16.47 29.47 21.86
N VAL A 98 -16.27 28.53 22.78
CA VAL A 98 -15.73 27.21 22.45
C VAL A 98 -16.79 26.43 21.69
N ALA A 99 -16.66 26.35 20.37
CA ALA A 99 -17.63 25.74 19.46
C ALA A 99 -18.00 24.31 19.89
N THR A 100 -19.14 24.20 20.58
CA THR A 100 -19.70 22.96 21.11
C THR A 100 -20.00 22.01 19.94
N PRO A 101 -19.68 20.70 20.04
CA PRO A 101 -20.09 19.75 19.02
C PRO A 101 -21.62 19.81 18.82
N PRO A 102 -22.13 19.74 17.58
CA PRO A 102 -23.56 19.84 17.32
C PRO A 102 -24.32 18.76 18.08
N THR A 103 -25.12 19.18 19.06
CA THR A 103 -25.86 18.34 20.02
C THR A 103 -27.04 17.59 19.39
N ALA A 104 -27.37 17.87 18.13
CA ALA A 104 -28.37 17.14 17.37
C ALA A 104 -28.02 15.64 17.29
N ALA A 105 -29.02 14.78 17.54
CA ALA A 105 -28.85 13.35 17.37
C ALA A 105 -28.51 13.03 15.90
N PRO A 106 -27.48 12.20 15.62
CA PRO A 106 -27.13 11.83 14.26
C PRO A 106 -28.27 11.03 13.61
N PRO A 107 -28.45 11.12 12.27
CA PRO A 107 -29.51 10.40 11.57
C PRO A 107 -29.54 8.90 11.86
N ALA A 108 -30.71 8.27 11.71
CA ALA A 108 -30.86 6.83 11.85
C ALA A 108 -29.87 6.07 10.94
N VAL A 109 -29.34 4.94 11.43
CA VAL A 109 -28.47 4.07 10.64
C VAL A 109 -29.32 3.35 9.60
N ARG A 110 -28.92 3.41 8.32
CA ARG A 110 -29.54 2.61 7.25
C ARG A 110 -29.04 1.15 7.28
N TRP A 111 -29.19 0.46 8.41
CA TRP A 111 -28.61 -0.88 8.64
C TRP A 111 -28.81 -1.86 7.48
N PRO A 112 -30.03 -2.08 6.93
CA PRO A 112 -30.20 -3.00 5.80
C PRO A 112 -29.39 -2.58 4.56
N ALA A 113 -29.42 -1.30 4.19
CA ALA A 113 -28.71 -0.81 3.00
C ALA A 113 -27.17 -0.85 3.17
N LEU A 114 -26.66 -0.59 4.37
CA LEU A 114 -25.22 -0.69 4.65
C LEU A 114 -24.74 -2.14 4.68
N VAL A 115 -25.49 -3.04 5.32
CA VAL A 115 -25.17 -4.48 5.35
C VAL A 115 -25.28 -5.10 3.96
N THR A 116 -26.29 -4.73 3.16
CA THR A 116 -26.38 -5.15 1.74
C THR A 116 -25.21 -4.60 0.93
N ALA A 117 -24.81 -3.33 1.09
CA ALA A 117 -23.67 -2.76 0.37
C ALA A 117 -22.36 -3.47 0.71
N GLY A 118 -22.09 -3.72 2.00
CA GLY A 118 -20.92 -4.49 2.44
C GLY A 118 -20.95 -5.93 1.93
N GLY A 119 -22.10 -6.60 2.05
CA GLY A 119 -22.31 -7.97 1.58
C GLY A 119 -22.16 -8.13 0.07
N VAL A 120 -22.56 -7.13 -0.74
CA VAL A 120 -22.31 -7.12 -2.19
C VAL A 120 -20.83 -7.02 -2.51
N VAL A 121 -20.06 -6.21 -1.77
CA VAL A 121 -18.59 -6.13 -1.96
C VAL A 121 -17.92 -7.43 -1.53
N THR A 122 -18.26 -7.99 -0.37
CA THR A 122 -17.76 -9.31 0.07
C THR A 122 -18.11 -10.42 -0.94
N ALA A 123 -19.34 -10.45 -1.45
CA ALA A 123 -19.75 -11.45 -2.44
C ALA A 123 -19.02 -11.29 -3.77
N LEU A 124 -18.82 -10.07 -4.28
CA LEU A 124 -18.04 -9.79 -5.48
C LEU A 124 -16.59 -10.30 -5.32
N LEU A 125 -15.96 -9.98 -4.20
CA LEU A 125 -14.58 -10.39 -3.90
C LEU A 125 -14.45 -11.91 -3.80
N LEU A 126 -15.40 -12.60 -3.15
CA LEU A 126 -15.43 -14.06 -3.05
C LEU A 126 -15.73 -14.78 -4.37
N VAL A 127 -16.60 -14.23 -5.22
CA VAL A 127 -16.89 -14.78 -6.57
C VAL A 127 -15.67 -14.67 -7.48
N LEU A 128 -14.85 -13.64 -7.31
CA LEU A 128 -13.60 -13.44 -8.07
C LEU A 128 -12.37 -14.09 -7.41
N ALA A 129 -12.43 -14.43 -6.12
CA ALA A 129 -11.31 -14.97 -5.33
C ALA A 129 -10.58 -16.18 -5.95
N PRO A 130 -11.21 -17.19 -6.60
CA PRO A 130 -10.48 -18.33 -7.18
C PRO A 130 -9.81 -18.04 -8.53
N ARG A 131 -9.87 -16.80 -9.05
CA ARG A 131 -9.30 -16.47 -10.37
C ARG A 131 -7.83 -16.06 -10.28
N HIS A 132 -7.11 -16.31 -11.39
CA HIS A 132 -5.67 -16.10 -11.60
C HIS A 132 -4.73 -16.95 -10.74
N GLY A 133 -4.96 -17.08 -9.43
CA GLY A 133 -4.20 -18.01 -8.56
C GLY A 133 -3.92 -17.43 -7.16
N TYR A 134 -3.02 -18.07 -6.41
CA TYR A 134 -2.46 -17.48 -5.19
C TYR A 134 -1.52 -16.33 -5.55
N TYR A 135 -1.64 -15.19 -4.88
CA TYR A 135 -0.63 -14.14 -4.95
C TYR A 135 0.66 -14.57 -4.24
N LEU A 136 1.82 -14.04 -4.67
CA LEU A 136 3.14 -14.41 -4.14
C LEU A 136 3.19 -14.41 -2.60
N ASP A 137 2.70 -13.35 -1.97
CA ASP A 137 2.64 -13.22 -0.51
C ASP A 137 1.70 -14.26 0.14
N GLU A 138 0.61 -14.64 -0.53
CA GLU A 138 -0.37 -15.60 0.03
C GLU A 138 0.23 -17.00 0.15
N LEU A 139 1.14 -17.37 -0.76
CA LEU A 139 1.93 -18.60 -0.66
C LEU A 139 2.83 -18.60 0.59
N TYR A 140 3.45 -17.45 0.91
CA TYR A 140 4.24 -17.28 2.13
C TYR A 140 3.37 -17.29 3.38
N PHE A 141 2.28 -16.52 3.43
CA PHE A 141 1.39 -16.46 4.60
C PHE A 141 0.73 -17.81 4.89
N ARG A 142 0.44 -18.61 3.86
CA ARG A 142 -0.01 -20.00 3.99
C ARG A 142 1.01 -20.90 4.70
N VAL A 143 2.31 -20.75 4.41
CA VAL A 143 3.37 -21.50 5.10
C VAL A 143 3.61 -20.94 6.51
N ALA A 144 3.63 -19.61 6.67
CA ALA A 144 3.74 -18.95 7.97
C ALA A 144 2.59 -19.31 8.92
N GLY A 145 1.37 -19.52 8.41
CA GLY A 145 0.23 -20.02 9.17
C GLY A 145 0.41 -21.43 9.77
N ARG A 146 1.43 -22.18 9.34
CA ARG A 146 1.85 -23.46 9.97
C ARG A 146 3.08 -23.32 10.87
N HIS A 147 3.66 -22.13 10.94
CA HIS A 147 4.82 -21.74 11.75
C HIS A 147 4.46 -20.47 12.54
N LEU A 148 3.41 -20.57 13.36
CA LEU A 148 2.88 -19.44 14.14
C LEU A 148 3.84 -19.05 15.27
N ASP A 149 4.26 -17.78 15.26
CA ASP A 149 5.01 -17.14 16.33
C ASP A 149 4.44 -15.73 16.57
N TRP A 150 4.96 -15.00 17.56
CA TRP A 150 4.51 -13.67 17.95
C TRP A 150 4.99 -12.54 17.03
N GLY A 151 5.83 -12.84 16.05
CA GLY A 151 6.25 -11.91 15.01
C GLY A 151 6.99 -12.60 13.88
N TYR A 152 7.25 -11.84 12.82
CA TYR A 152 8.03 -12.21 11.66
C TYR A 152 8.96 -11.03 11.33
N GLU A 153 10.08 -11.29 10.64
CA GLU A 153 11.10 -10.29 10.30
C GLU A 153 10.50 -9.09 9.52
N ASP A 154 9.61 -9.41 8.60
CA ASP A 154 8.96 -8.51 7.66
C ASP A 154 7.54 -8.07 8.08
N GLN A 155 6.91 -8.74 9.07
CA GLN A 155 5.54 -8.41 9.49
C GLN A 155 5.16 -8.80 10.93
N PRO A 156 4.17 -8.12 11.53
CA PRO A 156 3.42 -8.60 12.69
C PRO A 156 2.63 -9.91 12.42
N PRO A 157 2.22 -10.67 13.47
CA PRO A 157 1.81 -12.06 13.34
C PRO A 157 0.36 -12.31 12.88
N LEU A 158 -0.54 -11.31 12.91
CA LEU A 158 -1.97 -11.54 12.69
C LEU A 158 -2.28 -12.09 11.29
N VAL A 159 -1.50 -11.77 10.25
CA VAL A 159 -1.75 -12.26 8.89
C VAL A 159 -1.50 -13.77 8.79
N ALA A 160 -0.42 -14.28 9.40
CA ALA A 160 -0.16 -15.71 9.48
C ALA A 160 -1.23 -16.43 10.32
N LEU A 161 -1.66 -15.84 11.44
CA LEU A 161 -2.77 -16.37 12.24
C LEU A 161 -4.09 -16.42 11.46
N LEU A 162 -4.38 -15.40 10.65
CA LEU A 162 -5.55 -15.40 9.75
C LEU A 162 -5.41 -16.43 8.62
N ALA A 163 -4.22 -16.69 8.09
CA ALA A 163 -3.99 -17.78 7.13
C ALA A 163 -4.25 -19.15 7.78
N ALA A 164 -3.74 -19.37 9.00
CA ALA A 164 -3.93 -20.59 9.77
C ALA A 164 -5.42 -20.87 10.05
N VAL A 165 -6.14 -19.88 10.59
CA VAL A 165 -7.57 -19.99 10.91
C VAL A 165 -8.41 -20.22 9.65
N GLN A 166 -8.11 -19.55 8.54
CA GLN A 166 -8.85 -19.72 7.29
C GLN A 166 -8.63 -21.09 6.65
N THR A 167 -7.38 -21.56 6.58
CA THR A 167 -7.09 -22.91 6.04
C THR A 167 -7.67 -24.02 6.91
N ALA A 168 -7.70 -23.84 8.24
CA ALA A 168 -8.34 -24.78 9.15
C ALA A 168 -9.88 -24.83 9.05
N LEU A 169 -10.54 -23.70 8.75
CA LEU A 169 -12.01 -23.60 8.68
C LEU A 169 -12.59 -23.87 7.28
N PHE A 170 -11.86 -23.50 6.22
CA PHE A 170 -12.35 -23.50 4.83
C PHE A 170 -11.49 -24.34 3.87
N GLY A 171 -10.44 -25.00 4.36
CA GLY A 171 -9.52 -25.82 3.57
C GLY A 171 -8.41 -25.04 2.89
N ASP A 172 -7.42 -25.74 2.33
CA ASP A 172 -6.22 -25.13 1.75
C ASP A 172 -6.44 -24.68 0.29
N THR A 173 -7.15 -23.57 0.10
CA THR A 173 -7.52 -23.01 -1.21
C THR A 173 -7.31 -21.49 -1.30
N VAL A 174 -7.19 -20.97 -2.53
CA VAL A 174 -7.12 -19.52 -2.81
C VAL A 174 -8.33 -18.79 -2.20
N THR A 175 -9.54 -19.29 -2.45
CA THR A 175 -10.78 -18.72 -1.92
C THR A 175 -10.80 -18.70 -0.39
N ALA A 176 -10.30 -19.75 0.27
CA ALA A 176 -10.27 -19.85 1.72
C ALA A 176 -9.43 -18.73 2.37
N LEU A 177 -8.22 -18.47 1.87
CA LEU A 177 -7.36 -17.38 2.38
C LEU A 177 -7.96 -15.98 2.17
N ARG A 178 -8.86 -15.84 1.20
CA ARG A 178 -9.47 -14.57 0.80
C ARG A 178 -10.82 -14.29 1.49
N VAL A 179 -11.31 -15.19 2.37
CA VAL A 179 -12.58 -15.01 3.09
C VAL A 179 -12.55 -13.82 4.05
N VAL A 180 -11.53 -13.75 4.91
CA VAL A 180 -11.39 -12.69 5.91
C VAL A 180 -11.10 -11.35 5.24
N PRO A 181 -10.17 -11.20 4.28
CA PRO A 181 -10.03 -9.97 3.49
C PRO A 181 -11.36 -9.47 2.89
N ALA A 182 -12.12 -10.34 2.24
CA ALA A 182 -13.41 -9.97 1.63
C ALA A 182 -14.46 -9.53 2.67
N VAL A 183 -14.47 -10.14 3.86
CA VAL A 183 -15.33 -9.73 4.98
C VAL A 183 -14.86 -8.41 5.60
N LEU A 184 -13.55 -8.20 5.80
CA LEU A 184 -12.98 -6.96 6.34
C LEU A 184 -13.31 -5.76 5.44
N ALA A 185 -13.21 -5.91 4.12
CA ALA A 185 -13.63 -4.89 3.15
C ALA A 185 -15.15 -4.60 3.25
N GLY A 186 -15.98 -5.64 3.36
CA GLY A 186 -17.42 -5.49 3.56
C GLY A 186 -17.80 -4.77 4.87
N VAL A 187 -17.05 -5.00 5.95
CA VAL A 187 -17.19 -4.24 7.20
C VAL A 187 -16.71 -2.79 7.03
N GLY A 188 -15.62 -2.57 6.28
CA GLY A 188 -15.12 -1.23 5.93
C GLY A 188 -16.16 -0.37 5.21
N VAL A 189 -16.93 -0.97 4.29
CA VAL A 189 -18.08 -0.35 3.61
C VAL A 189 -19.16 0.11 4.61
N VAL A 190 -19.46 -0.71 5.62
CA VAL A 190 -20.40 -0.33 6.70
C VAL A 190 -19.83 0.81 7.54
N VAL A 191 -18.55 0.75 7.92
CA VAL A 191 -17.87 1.81 8.69
C VAL A 191 -17.84 3.13 7.93
N ALA A 192 -17.60 3.13 6.61
CA ALA A 192 -17.69 4.32 5.77
C ALA A 192 -19.09 4.96 5.81
N GLY A 193 -20.16 4.16 5.72
CA GLY A 193 -21.53 4.63 5.92
C GLY A 193 -21.78 5.23 7.32
N LEU A 194 -21.15 4.66 8.36
CA LEU A 194 -21.23 5.18 9.73
C LEU A 194 -20.41 6.48 9.92
N ILE A 195 -19.27 6.65 9.25
CA ILE A 195 -18.49 7.91 9.23
C ILE A 195 -19.37 9.05 8.70
N ALA A 196 -19.99 8.86 7.52
CA ALA A 196 -20.90 9.86 6.96
C ALA A 196 -22.06 10.18 7.90
N ARG A 197 -22.63 9.17 8.58
CA ARG A 197 -23.70 9.36 9.57
C ARG A 197 -23.28 10.22 10.77
N GLU A 198 -22.13 9.95 11.38
CA GLU A 198 -21.68 10.70 12.57
C GLU A 198 -21.42 12.20 12.21
N LEU A 199 -21.12 12.53 10.95
CA LEU A 199 -21.04 13.92 10.45
C LEU A 199 -22.40 14.52 9.99
N GLY A 200 -23.52 13.93 10.41
CA GLY A 200 -24.87 14.40 10.06
C GLY A 200 -25.35 13.98 8.67
N GLY A 201 -24.74 12.96 8.07
CA GLY A 201 -25.16 12.37 6.81
C GLY A 201 -26.46 11.58 6.93
N GLY A 202 -27.51 12.08 6.26
CA GLY A 202 -28.75 11.34 6.05
C GLY A 202 -28.53 10.08 5.21
N GLY A 203 -29.56 9.22 5.09
CA GLY A 203 -29.41 7.88 4.51
C GLY A 203 -28.81 7.81 3.10
N ALA A 204 -29.00 8.84 2.26
CA ALA A 204 -28.36 8.93 0.95
C ALA A 204 -26.84 9.16 1.04
N ALA A 205 -26.37 9.99 1.98
CA ALA A 205 -24.94 10.19 2.23
C ALA A 205 -24.29 8.93 2.85
N GLN A 206 -25.02 8.18 3.69
CA GLN A 206 -24.56 6.88 4.21
C GLN A 206 -24.35 5.87 3.09
N LEU A 207 -25.30 5.78 2.14
CA LEU A 207 -25.20 4.86 1.00
C LEU A 207 -24.14 5.30 -0.02
N VAL A 208 -24.02 6.61 -0.30
CA VAL A 208 -22.96 7.12 -1.18
C VAL A 208 -21.58 6.90 -0.56
N ALA A 209 -21.40 7.11 0.75
CA ALA A 209 -20.13 6.81 1.43
C ALA A 209 -19.79 5.31 1.36
N ALA A 210 -20.77 4.44 1.61
CA ALA A 210 -20.60 2.99 1.51
C ALA A 210 -20.21 2.54 0.09
N ALA A 211 -20.94 2.99 -0.93
CA ALA A 211 -20.65 2.64 -2.33
C ALA A 211 -19.33 3.25 -2.85
N ALA A 212 -19.02 4.49 -2.45
CA ALA A 212 -17.77 5.17 -2.82
C ALA A 212 -16.53 4.53 -2.17
N ALA A 213 -16.63 4.11 -0.90
CA ALA A 213 -15.59 3.35 -0.23
C ALA A 213 -15.47 1.92 -0.82
N GLY A 214 -16.57 1.21 -1.01
CA GLY A 214 -16.56 -0.14 -1.59
C GLY A 214 -16.02 -0.18 -3.03
N GLY A 215 -16.18 0.91 -3.78
CA GLY A 215 -15.58 1.11 -5.11
C GLY A 215 -14.22 1.82 -5.12
N ALA A 216 -13.55 1.99 -3.97
CA ALA A 216 -12.20 2.55 -3.92
C ALA A 216 -11.15 1.48 -4.27
N MET A 217 -10.10 1.89 -4.99
CA MET A 217 -9.06 0.99 -5.50
C MET A 217 -8.37 0.21 -4.36
N SER A 218 -8.10 0.91 -3.26
CA SER A 218 -7.54 0.38 -2.01
C SER A 218 -8.47 -0.64 -1.34
N SER A 219 -9.76 -0.34 -1.18
CA SER A 219 -10.73 -1.26 -0.56
C SER A 219 -10.94 -2.54 -1.37
N LEU A 220 -10.88 -2.45 -2.71
CA LEU A 220 -10.96 -3.63 -3.59
C LEU A 220 -9.66 -4.45 -3.54
N ALA A 221 -8.48 -3.81 -3.53
CA ALA A 221 -7.19 -4.50 -3.44
C ALA A 221 -7.04 -5.21 -2.08
N ALA A 222 -7.20 -4.47 -0.99
CA ALA A 222 -7.08 -4.95 0.38
C ALA A 222 -8.18 -5.97 0.75
N GLY A 223 -9.29 -5.99 0.01
CA GLY A 223 -10.35 -6.98 0.16
C GLY A 223 -10.18 -8.24 -0.69
N HIS A 224 -9.30 -8.24 -1.70
CA HIS A 224 -9.19 -9.36 -2.64
C HIS A 224 -8.14 -10.39 -2.25
N THR A 225 -6.96 -9.97 -1.78
CA THR A 225 -5.87 -10.87 -1.38
C THR A 225 -5.62 -10.83 0.14
N LEU A 226 -5.09 -11.91 0.70
CA LEU A 226 -4.62 -11.92 2.08
C LEU A 226 -3.26 -11.22 2.17
N HIS A 227 -3.23 -10.04 2.77
CA HIS A 227 -2.03 -9.22 2.96
C HIS A 227 -2.24 -8.23 4.13
N PRO A 228 -1.20 -7.78 4.87
CA PRO A 228 -1.32 -6.86 6.02
C PRO A 228 -2.25 -5.64 5.85
N THR A 229 -2.35 -5.12 4.63
CA THR A 229 -3.24 -3.98 4.28
C THR A 229 -4.73 -4.31 4.49
N ALA A 230 -5.16 -5.57 4.38
CA ALA A 230 -6.56 -5.99 4.58
C ALA A 230 -7.11 -5.59 5.96
N VAL A 231 -6.30 -5.79 7.01
CA VAL A 231 -6.65 -5.41 8.39
C VAL A 231 -6.41 -3.91 8.61
N ASP A 232 -5.26 -3.39 8.15
CA ASP A 232 -4.86 -1.99 8.30
C ASP A 232 -5.92 -1.03 7.73
N HIS A 233 -6.48 -1.35 6.56
CA HIS A 233 -7.53 -0.56 5.92
C HIS A 233 -8.78 -0.40 6.80
N LEU A 234 -9.29 -1.50 7.39
CA LEU A 234 -10.43 -1.45 8.31
C LEU A 234 -10.06 -0.75 9.63
N VAL A 235 -8.85 -0.98 10.15
CA VAL A 235 -8.33 -0.36 11.37
C VAL A 235 -8.31 1.17 11.24
N TRP A 236 -7.79 1.71 10.13
CA TRP A 236 -7.74 3.16 9.90
C TRP A 236 -9.13 3.78 9.78
N LEU A 237 -10.03 3.17 9.00
CA LEU A 237 -11.43 3.60 8.90
C LEU A 237 -12.12 3.59 10.28
N THR A 238 -11.88 2.55 11.07
CA THR A 238 -12.51 2.37 12.39
C THR A 238 -11.96 3.37 13.41
N ILE A 239 -10.66 3.66 13.42
CA ILE A 239 -10.06 4.70 14.27
C ILE A 239 -10.62 6.08 13.90
N CYS A 240 -10.70 6.42 12.61
CA CYS A 240 -11.32 7.67 12.14
C CYS A 240 -12.79 7.77 12.58
N TRP A 241 -13.59 6.71 12.41
CA TRP A 241 -14.99 6.66 12.87
C TRP A 241 -15.12 6.84 14.39
N LEU A 242 -14.32 6.10 15.17
CA LEU A 242 -14.32 6.18 16.62
C LEU A 242 -13.92 7.57 17.12
N LEU A 243 -12.94 8.24 16.48
CA LEU A 243 -12.54 9.60 16.84
C LEU A 243 -13.64 10.63 16.52
N ILE A 244 -14.27 10.57 15.34
CA ILE A 244 -15.44 11.44 15.02
C ILE A 244 -16.54 11.25 16.07
N ARG A 245 -16.83 9.99 16.41
CA ARG A 245 -17.84 9.64 17.41
C ARG A 245 -17.46 10.11 18.82
N LEU A 246 -16.18 10.04 19.20
CA LEU A 246 -15.64 10.54 20.47
C LEU A 246 -15.81 12.06 20.56
N VAL A 247 -15.35 12.79 19.54
CA VAL A 247 -15.49 14.26 19.45
C VAL A 247 -16.96 14.69 19.50
N ARG A 248 -17.87 13.98 18.80
CA ARG A 248 -19.31 14.32 18.78
C ARG A 248 -20.02 14.01 20.09
N THR A 249 -19.66 12.91 20.76
CA THR A 249 -20.41 12.42 21.95
C THR A 249 -19.79 12.83 23.29
N GLY A 250 -18.54 13.29 23.31
CA GLY A 250 -17.79 13.50 24.55
C GLY A 250 -17.51 12.20 25.34
N ASN A 251 -17.79 11.03 24.76
CA ASN A 251 -17.63 9.75 25.46
C ASN A 251 -16.17 9.29 25.48
N SER A 252 -15.43 9.75 26.48
CA SER A 252 -14.03 9.39 26.77
C SER A 252 -13.71 7.90 26.69
N ARG A 253 -14.67 7.01 27.01
CA ARG A 253 -14.45 5.55 26.96
C ARG A 253 -14.13 5.04 25.55
N LEU A 254 -14.46 5.80 24.51
CA LEU A 254 -14.10 5.46 23.13
C LEU A 254 -12.58 5.49 22.89
N TRP A 255 -11.78 6.15 23.74
CA TRP A 255 -10.32 5.99 23.70
C TRP A 255 -9.87 4.55 23.97
N LEU A 256 -10.59 3.77 24.78
CA LEU A 256 -10.29 2.35 25.00
C LEU A 256 -10.53 1.55 23.71
N ALA A 257 -11.60 1.84 22.98
CA ALA A 257 -11.89 1.22 21.68
C ALA A 257 -10.86 1.60 20.61
N ILE A 258 -10.43 2.87 20.57
CA ILE A 258 -9.33 3.33 19.71
C ILE A 258 -8.04 2.59 20.06
N GLY A 259 -7.74 2.41 21.35
CA GLY A 259 -6.62 1.62 21.85
C GLY A 259 -6.64 0.16 21.37
N VAL A 260 -7.77 -0.53 21.54
CA VAL A 260 -7.94 -1.92 21.07
C VAL A 260 -7.74 -2.03 19.55
N VAL A 261 -8.37 -1.14 18.77
CA VAL A 261 -8.27 -1.17 17.30
C VAL A 261 -6.86 -0.82 16.83
N ALA A 262 -6.16 0.11 17.51
CA ALA A 262 -4.76 0.40 17.22
C ALA A 262 -3.83 -0.76 17.59
N GLY A 263 -4.06 -1.45 18.71
CA GLY A 263 -3.31 -2.65 19.10
C GLY A 263 -3.48 -3.80 18.11
N ILE A 264 -4.71 -4.06 17.66
CA ILE A 264 -5.01 -5.02 16.57
C ILE A 264 -4.34 -4.58 15.26
N GLY A 265 -4.32 -3.27 14.97
CA GLY A 265 -3.56 -2.69 13.87
C GLY A 265 -2.08 -3.03 13.93
N MET A 266 -1.41 -2.78 15.07
CA MET A 266 0.00 -3.10 15.27
C MET A 266 0.29 -4.61 15.19
N GLN A 267 -0.68 -5.46 15.53
CA GLN A 267 -0.60 -6.91 15.34
C GLN A 267 -0.70 -7.36 13.87
N SER A 268 -1.05 -6.47 12.93
CA SER A 268 -1.03 -6.74 11.48
C SER A 268 -0.03 -5.89 10.70
N LYS A 269 0.10 -4.60 11.01
CA LYS A 269 0.92 -3.63 10.26
C LYS A 269 1.24 -2.41 11.13
N ASN A 270 2.52 -2.12 11.33
CA ASN A 270 2.95 -1.01 12.20
C ASN A 270 2.64 0.40 11.63
N LEU A 271 2.12 0.51 10.40
CA LEU A 271 1.67 1.79 9.82
C LEU A 271 0.53 2.46 10.59
N VAL A 272 -0.26 1.73 11.40
CA VAL A 272 -1.27 2.37 12.27
C VAL A 272 -0.67 3.40 13.24
N VAL A 273 0.63 3.28 13.58
CA VAL A 273 1.35 4.28 14.38
C VAL A 273 1.44 5.62 13.64
N LEU A 274 1.61 5.62 12.32
CA LEU A 274 1.62 6.83 11.48
C LEU A 274 0.26 7.54 11.50
N LEU A 275 -0.85 6.78 11.47
CA LEU A 275 -2.19 7.34 11.68
C LEU A 275 -2.34 7.96 13.07
N VAL A 276 -1.96 7.23 14.13
CA VAL A 276 -2.09 7.70 15.52
C VAL A 276 -1.28 8.99 15.74
N LEU A 277 -0.02 9.04 15.28
CA LEU A 277 0.82 10.23 15.36
C LEU A 277 0.24 11.40 14.54
N GLY A 278 -0.28 11.15 13.34
CA GLY A 278 -0.96 12.16 12.53
C GLY A 278 -2.19 12.74 13.22
N LEU A 279 -3.03 11.89 13.83
CA LEU A 279 -4.22 12.31 14.58
C LEU A 279 -3.86 13.09 15.85
N LEU A 280 -2.85 12.67 16.61
CA LEU A 280 -2.35 13.40 17.78
C LEU A 280 -1.78 14.76 17.37
N GLY A 281 -1.02 14.84 16.28
CA GLY A 281 -0.55 16.09 15.69
C GLY A 281 -1.71 17.01 15.26
N GLY A 282 -2.74 16.45 14.63
CA GLY A 282 -3.96 17.18 14.28
C GLY A 282 -4.70 17.73 15.50
N LEU A 283 -4.80 16.97 16.59
CA LEU A 283 -5.41 17.40 17.86
C LEU A 283 -4.59 18.49 18.57
N LEU A 284 -3.25 18.42 18.51
CA LEU A 284 -2.35 19.46 19.02
C LEU A 284 -2.52 20.78 18.23
N LEU A 285 -2.48 20.72 16.89
CA LEU A 285 -2.58 21.88 16.01
C LEU A 285 -3.98 22.52 16.01
N THR A 286 -5.04 21.74 16.22
CA THR A 286 -6.41 22.27 16.39
C THR A 286 -6.69 22.82 17.80
N GLY A 287 -5.72 22.73 18.73
CA GLY A 287 -5.86 23.23 20.09
C GLY A 287 -6.78 22.39 20.99
N GLN A 288 -7.16 21.16 20.57
CA GLN A 288 -8.09 20.27 21.28
C GLN A 288 -7.45 19.57 22.50
N ARG A 289 -6.65 20.32 23.26
CA ARG A 289 -5.82 19.87 24.38
C ARG A 289 -6.61 19.22 25.53
N ALA A 290 -7.92 19.43 25.59
CA ALA A 290 -8.80 18.73 26.54
C ALA A 290 -8.83 17.21 26.26
N LEU A 291 -8.94 16.80 24.99
CA LEU A 291 -8.96 15.39 24.60
C LEU A 291 -7.61 14.70 24.84
N LEU A 292 -6.52 15.45 24.72
CA LEU A 292 -5.15 15.01 25.00
C LEU A 292 -4.81 14.96 26.51
N ARG A 293 -5.68 15.48 27.37
CA ARG A 293 -5.58 15.43 28.84
C ARG A 293 -6.55 14.41 29.46
N ASP A 294 -7.28 13.68 28.64
CA ASP A 294 -8.24 12.67 29.11
C ASP A 294 -7.51 11.44 29.65
N ARG A 295 -7.79 11.05 30.89
CA ARG A 295 -7.25 9.81 31.48
C ARG A 295 -7.55 8.55 30.66
N PHE A 296 -8.66 8.53 29.92
CA PHE A 296 -9.00 7.40 29.06
C PHE A 296 -8.11 7.33 27.82
N LEU A 297 -7.46 8.42 27.36
CA LEU A 297 -6.41 8.34 26.34
C LEU A 297 -5.23 7.52 26.85
N VAL A 298 -4.79 7.76 28.09
CA VAL A 298 -3.69 6.99 28.72
C VAL A 298 -4.07 5.51 28.85
N PHE A 299 -5.27 5.20 29.33
CA PHE A 299 -5.74 3.80 29.39
C PHE A 299 -5.90 3.17 28.00
N GLY A 300 -6.29 3.94 26.98
CA GLY A 300 -6.36 3.48 25.59
C GLY A 300 -4.98 3.16 25.01
N VAL A 301 -3.99 4.02 25.23
CA VAL A 301 -2.59 3.79 24.82
C VAL A 301 -2.02 2.57 25.55
N LEU A 302 -2.21 2.45 26.86
CA LEU A 302 -1.75 1.27 27.63
C LEU A 302 -2.42 -0.02 27.16
N LEU A 303 -3.71 -0.01 26.84
CA LEU A 303 -4.44 -1.17 26.33
C LEU A 303 -3.99 -1.56 24.90
N GLY A 304 -3.77 -0.57 24.03
CA GLY A 304 -3.23 -0.81 22.69
C GLY A 304 -1.80 -1.36 22.71
N LEU A 305 -0.94 -0.81 23.58
CA LEU A 305 0.40 -1.33 23.81
C LEU A 305 0.39 -2.73 24.43
N ALA A 306 -0.53 -3.04 25.36
CA ALA A 306 -0.66 -4.38 25.93
C ALA A 306 -1.09 -5.43 24.88
N ILE A 307 -1.94 -5.04 23.91
CA ILE A 307 -2.33 -5.90 22.79
C ILE A 307 -1.18 -6.04 21.78
N ALA A 308 -0.42 -4.99 21.51
CA ALA A 308 0.76 -5.02 20.64
C ALA A 308 2.00 -5.67 21.27
N ALA A 309 2.03 -5.81 22.60
CA ALA A 309 3.21 -6.21 23.37
C ALA A 309 3.88 -7.51 22.88
N PRO A 310 3.16 -8.61 22.55
CA PRO A 310 3.82 -9.83 22.08
C PRO A 310 4.68 -9.62 20.84
N ALA A 311 4.19 -8.87 19.85
CA ALA A 311 4.93 -8.59 18.62
C ALA A 311 6.07 -7.58 18.81
N LEU A 312 5.88 -6.59 19.67
CA LEU A 312 6.93 -5.64 20.04
C LEU A 312 8.05 -6.30 20.86
N LEU A 313 7.71 -7.25 21.74
CA LEU A 313 8.67 -8.04 22.49
C LEU A 313 9.42 -9.01 21.57
N TRP A 314 8.72 -9.70 20.66
CA TRP A 314 9.34 -10.57 19.66
C TRP A 314 10.33 -9.79 18.78
N GLN A 315 9.95 -8.62 18.26
CA GLN A 315 10.85 -7.76 17.49
C GLN A 315 12.05 -7.31 18.32
N ALA A 316 11.85 -6.95 19.60
CA ALA A 316 12.94 -6.55 20.48
C ALA A 316 13.93 -7.69 20.80
N THR A 317 13.45 -8.93 21.01
CA THR A 317 14.32 -10.10 21.28
C THR A 317 15.07 -10.58 20.04
N HIS A 318 14.57 -10.30 18.83
CA HIS A 318 15.22 -10.66 17.57
C HIS A 318 16.03 -9.52 16.93
N GLY A 319 16.23 -8.39 17.64
CA GLY A 319 17.11 -7.30 17.19
C GLY A 319 16.47 -6.28 16.24
N TRP A 320 15.14 -6.23 16.18
CA TRP A 320 14.32 -5.36 15.32
C TRP A 320 14.54 -5.56 13.80
N PRO A 321 14.44 -6.79 13.27
CA PRO A 321 14.64 -7.10 11.84
C PRO A 321 13.78 -6.25 10.90
N GLN A 322 12.60 -5.78 11.35
CA GLN A 322 11.73 -4.89 10.57
C GLN A 322 12.43 -3.59 10.12
N PHE A 323 13.47 -3.12 10.83
CA PHE A 323 14.21 -1.91 10.45
C PHE A 323 15.22 -2.18 9.33
N THR A 324 15.76 -3.40 9.24
CA THR A 324 16.57 -3.85 8.10
C THR A 324 15.70 -3.91 6.85
N VAL A 325 14.57 -4.64 6.92
CA VAL A 325 13.59 -4.78 5.84
C VAL A 325 13.06 -3.41 5.37
N ALA A 326 12.76 -2.49 6.30
CA ALA A 326 12.32 -1.13 5.96
C ALA A 326 13.43 -0.29 5.30
N GLY A 327 14.70 -0.51 5.67
CA GLY A 327 15.85 0.12 5.03
C GLY A 327 16.02 -0.34 3.58
N GLU A 328 15.97 -1.65 3.35
CA GLU A 328 16.05 -2.27 2.01
C GLU A 328 14.90 -1.78 1.10
N LEU A 329 13.67 -1.81 1.61
CA LEU A 329 12.48 -1.31 0.89
C LEU A 329 12.52 0.20 0.58
N SER A 330 13.29 0.99 1.33
CA SER A 330 13.48 2.43 1.05
C SER A 330 14.48 2.70 -0.09
N GLY A 331 15.26 1.69 -0.49
CA GLY A 331 16.36 1.81 -1.45
C GLY A 331 15.97 1.98 -2.92
N SER A 332 14.69 1.78 -3.28
CA SER A 332 14.19 1.83 -4.66
C SER A 332 13.72 3.24 -5.06
N PRO A 333 14.54 4.09 -5.72
CA PRO A 333 14.27 5.53 -5.76
C PRO A 333 13.28 5.92 -6.85
N ASP A 334 13.29 5.19 -7.97
CA ASP A 334 12.60 5.58 -9.21
C ASP A 334 11.07 5.55 -9.09
N VAL A 335 10.53 4.76 -8.17
CA VAL A 335 9.08 4.64 -7.93
C VAL A 335 8.56 5.59 -6.85
N ASN A 336 9.41 6.07 -5.94
CA ASN A 336 9.02 6.83 -4.74
C ASN A 336 9.19 8.35 -4.87
N THR A 337 8.97 8.87 -6.08
CA THR A 337 8.98 10.32 -6.35
C THR A 337 7.77 11.05 -5.74
N ALA A 338 7.90 12.35 -5.50
CA ALA A 338 6.76 13.18 -5.10
C ALA A 338 5.63 13.22 -6.15
N ILE A 339 5.94 12.99 -7.43
CA ILE A 339 4.96 12.97 -8.53
C ILE A 339 4.14 11.68 -8.49
N SER A 340 4.80 10.52 -8.40
CA SER A 340 4.13 9.23 -8.24
C SER A 340 3.35 9.16 -6.92
N PHE A 341 3.83 9.81 -5.85
CA PHE A 341 3.06 9.99 -4.62
C PHE A 341 1.73 10.72 -4.84
N VAL A 342 1.77 11.92 -5.46
CA VAL A 342 0.55 12.70 -5.73
C VAL A 342 -0.40 11.95 -6.67
N ILE A 343 0.10 11.33 -7.74
CA ILE A 343 -0.71 10.49 -8.65
C ILE A 343 -1.37 9.34 -7.87
N GLY A 344 -0.64 8.68 -6.98
CA GLY A 344 -1.16 7.63 -6.11
C GLY A 344 -2.37 8.09 -5.28
N GLN A 345 -2.36 9.31 -4.73
CA GLN A 345 -3.51 9.83 -3.98
C GLN A 345 -4.78 9.95 -4.84
N PHE A 346 -4.66 10.27 -6.13
CA PHE A 346 -5.81 10.26 -7.04
C PHE A 346 -6.27 8.84 -7.40
N LEU A 347 -5.36 7.87 -7.51
CA LEU A 347 -5.71 6.47 -7.79
C LEU A 347 -6.36 5.78 -6.57
N PHE A 348 -5.69 5.77 -5.41
CA PHE A 348 -6.19 5.13 -4.19
C PHE A 348 -7.47 5.79 -3.64
N GLY A 349 -7.62 7.12 -3.80
CA GLY A 349 -8.84 7.85 -3.45
C GLY A 349 -9.95 7.76 -4.50
N GLY A 350 -9.68 7.14 -5.65
CA GLY A 350 -10.59 7.08 -6.80
C GLY A 350 -10.52 8.34 -7.67
N LEU A 351 -10.06 8.20 -8.92
CA LEU A 351 -9.80 9.32 -9.83
C LEU A 351 -11.07 10.15 -10.11
N LEU A 352 -12.22 9.47 -10.29
CA LEU A 352 -13.51 10.13 -10.52
C LEU A 352 -14.19 10.60 -9.22
N LEU A 353 -13.67 10.17 -8.06
CA LEU A 353 -14.08 10.59 -6.73
C LEU A 353 -13.16 11.65 -6.11
N ALA A 354 -12.15 12.12 -6.85
CA ALA A 354 -11.30 13.24 -6.45
C ALA A 354 -12.09 14.49 -5.99
N PRO A 355 -13.18 14.94 -6.64
CA PRO A 355 -13.98 16.03 -6.12
C PRO A 355 -14.58 15.71 -4.74
N VAL A 356 -14.97 14.45 -4.52
CA VAL A 356 -15.61 14.00 -3.28
C VAL A 356 -14.61 13.99 -2.12
N TRP A 357 -13.46 13.32 -2.24
CA TRP A 357 -12.50 13.24 -1.12
C TRP A 357 -11.77 14.56 -0.85
N ILE A 358 -11.44 15.34 -1.89
CA ILE A 358 -10.91 16.70 -1.72
C ILE A 358 -11.99 17.60 -1.10
N GLY A 359 -13.24 17.49 -1.52
CA GLY A 359 -14.37 18.19 -0.91
C GLY A 359 -14.58 17.82 0.56
N GLY A 360 -14.35 16.55 0.94
CA GLY A 360 -14.31 16.09 2.33
C GLY A 360 -13.20 16.75 3.14
N LEU A 361 -11.97 16.75 2.62
CA LEU A 361 -10.81 17.40 3.22
C LEU A 361 -11.01 18.92 3.40
N VAL A 362 -11.46 19.60 2.35
CA VAL A 362 -11.74 21.05 2.39
C VAL A 362 -12.90 21.36 3.34
N ALA A 363 -13.94 20.54 3.39
CA ALA A 363 -15.05 20.70 4.33
C ALA A 363 -14.59 20.55 5.79
N LEU A 364 -13.74 19.55 6.12
CA LEU A 364 -13.14 19.41 7.45
C LEU A 364 -12.36 20.66 7.83
N LEU A 365 -11.46 21.12 6.96
CA LEU A 365 -10.56 22.23 7.24
C LEU A 365 -11.28 23.58 7.31
N ARG A 366 -12.32 23.82 6.48
CA ARG A 366 -12.96 25.14 6.35
C ARG A 366 -14.26 25.30 7.14
N ARG A 367 -15.21 24.34 7.10
CA ARG A 367 -16.58 24.58 7.62
C ARG A 367 -16.60 24.88 9.14
N PRO A 368 -17.41 25.85 9.62
CA PRO A 368 -17.54 26.15 11.04
C PRO A 368 -18.01 24.95 11.87
N ASP A 369 -19.10 24.30 11.46
CA ASP A 369 -19.71 23.14 12.15
C ASP A 369 -18.75 21.96 12.31
N TRP A 370 -17.74 21.87 11.44
CA TRP A 370 -16.75 20.79 11.41
C TRP A 370 -15.41 21.18 12.05
N ARG A 371 -15.32 22.36 12.69
CA ARG A 371 -14.18 22.77 13.53
C ARG A 371 -13.72 21.67 14.51
N PRO A 372 -14.61 20.92 15.20
CA PRO A 372 -14.20 19.82 16.07
C PRO A 372 -13.53 18.64 15.34
N TYR A 373 -13.82 18.40 14.06
CA TYR A 373 -13.28 17.25 13.32
C TYR A 373 -12.02 17.58 12.50
N ARG A 374 -11.57 18.84 12.50
CA ARG A 374 -10.39 19.35 11.77
C ARG A 374 -9.12 18.53 11.96
N ALA A 375 -8.95 17.88 13.12
CA ALA A 375 -7.80 17.05 13.42
C ALA A 375 -7.56 15.93 12.39
N ILE A 376 -8.63 15.36 11.81
CA ILE A 376 -8.53 14.30 10.79
C ILE A 376 -8.02 14.86 9.45
N GLY A 377 -8.49 16.05 9.06
CA GLY A 377 -8.00 16.73 7.86
C GLY A 377 -6.53 17.15 7.96
N LEU A 378 -6.10 17.61 9.15
CA LEU A 378 -4.70 17.88 9.43
C LEU A 378 -3.86 16.59 9.51
N ALA A 379 -4.40 15.50 10.07
CA ALA A 379 -3.69 14.22 10.13
C ALA A 379 -3.33 13.71 8.73
N TYR A 380 -4.26 13.75 7.78
CA TYR A 380 -3.98 13.41 6.38
C TYR A 380 -2.83 14.26 5.82
N LEU A 381 -2.85 15.58 6.01
CA LEU A 381 -1.79 16.47 5.52
C LEU A 381 -0.44 16.21 6.20
N LEU A 382 -0.41 15.97 7.51
CA LEU A 382 0.80 15.62 8.25
C LEU A 382 1.39 14.28 7.79
N ILE A 383 0.54 13.28 7.54
CA ILE A 383 0.93 11.96 7.03
C ILE A 383 1.49 12.07 5.60
N VAL A 384 0.84 12.85 4.72
CA VAL A 384 1.34 13.13 3.37
C VAL A 384 2.71 13.83 3.41
N VAL A 385 2.88 14.85 4.25
CA VAL A 385 4.18 15.54 4.41
C VAL A 385 5.25 14.60 4.97
N ALA A 386 4.91 13.74 5.95
CA ALA A 386 5.84 12.77 6.50
C ALA A 386 6.28 11.72 5.47
N LEU A 387 5.34 11.15 4.69
CA LEU A 387 5.65 10.18 3.64
C LEU A 387 6.50 10.80 2.53
N LEU A 388 6.16 12.01 2.06
CA LEU A 388 6.96 12.74 1.08
C LEU A 388 8.38 13.08 1.57
N ALA A 389 8.54 13.38 2.87
CA ALA A 389 9.85 13.67 3.47
C ALA A 389 10.70 12.41 3.74
N LEU A 390 10.07 11.22 3.79
CA LEU A 390 10.71 9.94 4.09
C LEU A 390 10.82 9.00 2.87
N GLY A 391 10.38 9.43 1.68
CA GLY A 391 10.33 8.57 0.49
C GLY A 391 9.31 7.42 0.58
N GLY A 392 8.30 7.56 1.44
CA GLY A 392 7.33 6.50 1.75
C GLY A 392 6.33 6.24 0.61
N PHE A 393 6.05 4.96 0.35
CA PHE A 393 5.20 4.54 -0.77
C PHE A 393 3.79 5.18 -0.75
N PRO A 394 3.19 5.46 -1.93
CA PRO A 394 1.94 6.23 -2.01
C PRO A 394 0.71 5.53 -1.41
N ARG A 395 0.79 4.20 -1.21
CA ARG A 395 -0.24 3.37 -0.57
C ARG A 395 -0.25 3.45 0.97
N TYR A 396 0.78 4.02 1.61
CA TYR A 396 0.92 3.98 3.08
C TYR A 396 -0.06 4.88 3.86
N ASN A 397 -0.96 5.61 3.19
CA ASN A 397 -2.01 6.41 3.81
C ASN A 397 -3.43 6.15 3.24
N GLU A 398 -3.64 5.04 2.52
CA GLU A 398 -4.91 4.78 1.82
C GLU A 398 -6.14 4.70 2.74
N GLY A 399 -5.98 4.23 3.99
CA GLY A 399 -7.09 4.05 4.93
C GLY A 399 -7.71 5.37 5.40
N ILE A 400 -6.90 6.43 5.60
CA ILE A 400 -7.43 7.77 5.91
C ILE A 400 -7.96 8.45 4.64
N LEU A 401 -7.44 8.10 3.46
CA LEU A 401 -7.94 8.61 2.18
C LEU A 401 -9.35 8.07 1.87
N VAL A 402 -9.64 6.80 2.15
CA VAL A 402 -11.02 6.27 2.08
C VAL A 402 -11.91 6.84 3.19
N ALA A 403 -11.35 7.18 4.36
CA ALA A 403 -12.09 7.98 5.35
C ALA A 403 -12.47 9.37 4.79
N LEU A 404 -11.59 10.05 4.04
CA LEU A 404 -11.90 11.31 3.35
C LEU A 404 -12.97 11.15 2.25
N VAL A 405 -12.98 10.03 1.50
CA VAL A 405 -14.06 9.68 0.56
C VAL A 405 -15.40 9.59 1.31
N ALA A 406 -15.45 8.85 2.42
CA ALA A 406 -16.65 8.67 3.23
C ALA A 406 -17.15 9.99 3.87
N ILE A 407 -16.24 10.85 4.32
CA ILE A 407 -16.54 12.19 4.83
C ILE A 407 -17.07 13.10 3.70
N GLY A 408 -16.46 13.03 2.51
CA GLY A 408 -16.82 13.78 1.31
C GLY A 408 -18.20 13.47 0.74
N ALA A 409 -18.74 12.27 0.99
CA ALA A 409 -20.10 11.91 0.62
C ALA A 409 -21.16 12.86 1.21
N VAL A 410 -20.91 13.46 2.38
CA VAL A 410 -21.86 14.39 3.03
C VAL A 410 -22.00 15.72 2.25
N PRO A 411 -20.95 16.49 1.92
CA PRO A 411 -21.07 17.64 1.02
C PRO A 411 -21.52 17.24 -0.39
N ALA A 412 -21.06 16.10 -0.95
CA ALA A 412 -21.47 15.64 -2.27
C ALA A 412 -23.00 15.44 -2.38
N VAL A 413 -23.62 14.77 -1.41
CA VAL A 413 -25.08 14.59 -1.39
C VAL A 413 -25.83 15.90 -1.07
N ARG A 414 -25.25 16.83 -0.30
CA ARG A 414 -25.84 18.17 -0.08
C ARG A 414 -25.84 19.03 -1.34
N TRP A 415 -24.83 18.93 -2.19
CA TRP A 415 -24.78 19.57 -3.52
C TRP A 415 -25.74 18.90 -4.53
N ALA A 416 -25.91 17.59 -4.45
CA ALA A 416 -26.75 16.78 -5.33
C ALA A 416 -28.27 16.94 -5.09
N ARG A 417 -28.77 18.19 -5.12
CA ARG A 417 -30.20 18.53 -4.92
C ARG A 417 -31.04 18.40 -6.19
N THR A 418 -30.45 18.53 -7.37
CA THR A 418 -31.14 18.42 -8.67
C THR A 418 -30.88 17.05 -9.31
N ARG A 419 -31.83 16.55 -10.13
CA ARG A 419 -31.67 15.27 -10.84
C ARG A 419 -30.35 15.17 -11.62
N LEU A 420 -29.93 16.26 -12.28
CA LEU A 420 -28.66 16.29 -13.00
C LEU A 420 -27.45 16.08 -12.08
N LYS A 421 -27.37 16.82 -10.96
CA LYS A 421 -26.27 16.68 -9.98
C LYS A 421 -26.30 15.31 -9.28
N GLN A 422 -27.48 14.73 -9.09
CA GLN A 422 -27.65 13.35 -8.62
C GLN A 422 -27.12 12.33 -9.62
N THR A 423 -27.48 12.44 -10.91
CA THR A 423 -26.93 11.58 -11.96
C THR A 423 -25.42 11.70 -12.06
N ILE A 424 -24.86 12.92 -11.99
CA ILE A 424 -23.40 13.12 -12.01
C ILE A 424 -22.73 12.39 -10.83
N LEU A 425 -23.26 12.52 -9.61
CA LEU A 425 -22.70 11.85 -8.43
C LEU A 425 -22.82 10.32 -8.52
N VAL A 426 -23.95 9.78 -8.96
CA VAL A 426 -24.16 8.34 -9.11
C VAL A 426 -23.27 7.77 -10.22
N VAL A 427 -23.17 8.44 -11.37
CA VAL A 427 -22.27 8.04 -12.45
C VAL A 427 -20.81 8.09 -12.00
N ALA A 428 -20.38 9.12 -11.26
CA ALA A 428 -19.02 9.19 -10.72
C ALA A 428 -18.71 8.01 -9.80
N VAL A 429 -19.60 7.66 -8.86
CA VAL A 429 -19.42 6.51 -7.95
C VAL A 429 -19.40 5.18 -8.71
N VAL A 430 -20.36 4.94 -9.61
CA VAL A 430 -20.47 3.68 -10.36
C VAL A 430 -19.31 3.51 -11.35
N ALA A 431 -18.93 4.57 -12.07
CA ALA A 431 -17.80 4.52 -13.00
C ALA A 431 -16.45 4.37 -12.27
N ASN A 432 -16.28 4.97 -11.09
CA ASN A 432 -15.09 4.79 -10.26
C ASN A 432 -14.98 3.34 -9.77
N ALA A 433 -16.09 2.78 -9.27
CA ALA A 433 -16.14 1.38 -8.84
C ALA A 433 -15.85 0.42 -10.00
N ALA A 434 -16.45 0.62 -11.17
CA ALA A 434 -16.20 -0.19 -12.36
C ALA A 434 -14.75 -0.10 -12.87
N LEU A 435 -14.18 1.11 -12.92
CA LEU A 435 -12.80 1.34 -13.33
C LEU A 435 -11.82 0.63 -12.39
N ASN A 436 -11.97 0.84 -11.08
CA ASN A 436 -11.09 0.23 -10.08
C ASN A 436 -11.26 -1.29 -10.01
N ALA A 437 -12.47 -1.81 -10.19
CA ALA A 437 -12.72 -3.24 -10.27
C ALA A 437 -12.06 -3.88 -11.50
N ILE A 438 -12.07 -3.21 -12.66
CA ILE A 438 -11.35 -3.68 -13.86
C ILE A 438 -9.83 -3.65 -13.64
N VAL A 439 -9.29 -2.60 -13.03
CA VAL A 439 -7.83 -2.45 -12.79
C VAL A 439 -7.29 -3.47 -11.78
N VAL A 440 -8.01 -3.70 -10.68
CA VAL A 440 -7.48 -4.44 -9.51
C VAL A 440 -7.96 -5.89 -9.44
N LEU A 441 -9.23 -6.15 -9.72
CA LEU A 441 -9.82 -7.48 -9.55
C LEU A 441 -9.63 -8.29 -10.85
N PRO A 442 -9.52 -9.64 -10.76
CA PRO A 442 -9.19 -10.52 -11.89
C PRO A 442 -10.37 -10.74 -12.84
N ILE A 443 -11.04 -9.67 -13.29
CA ILE A 443 -12.27 -9.73 -14.10
C ILE A 443 -11.97 -10.16 -15.53
N LEU A 444 -10.94 -9.59 -16.14
CA LEU A 444 -10.46 -9.98 -17.47
C LEU A 444 -9.44 -11.13 -17.35
N PRO A 445 -9.10 -11.86 -18.43
CA PRO A 445 -7.93 -12.73 -18.46
C PRO A 445 -6.63 -11.93 -18.27
N VAL A 446 -5.60 -12.51 -17.63
CA VAL A 446 -4.28 -11.87 -17.39
C VAL A 446 -3.71 -11.21 -18.66
N GLN A 447 -3.79 -11.88 -19.81
CA GLN A 447 -3.29 -11.35 -21.08
C GLN A 447 -3.91 -9.99 -21.45
N SER A 448 -5.19 -9.76 -21.14
CA SER A 448 -5.87 -8.48 -21.40
C SER A 448 -5.37 -7.31 -20.54
N TYR A 449 -4.68 -7.59 -19.41
CA TYR A 449 -3.95 -6.57 -18.67
C TYR A 449 -2.62 -6.25 -19.33
N LEU A 450 -1.93 -7.27 -19.87
CA LEU A 450 -0.61 -7.15 -20.48
C LEU A 450 -0.66 -6.48 -21.86
N ASP A 451 -1.67 -6.80 -22.68
CA ASP A 451 -1.89 -6.21 -24.00
C ASP A 451 -2.24 -4.70 -23.94
N ASN A 452 -2.62 -4.19 -22.77
CA ASN A 452 -3.04 -2.81 -22.58
C ASN A 452 -2.07 -2.05 -21.65
N PRO A 453 -1.27 -1.09 -22.16
CA PRO A 453 -0.26 -0.39 -21.35
C PRO A 453 -0.78 0.31 -20.09
N VAL A 454 -2.07 0.72 -20.06
CA VAL A 454 -2.68 1.35 -18.88
C VAL A 454 -3.05 0.32 -17.82
N LEU A 455 -3.59 -0.84 -18.23
CA LEU A 455 -3.88 -1.92 -17.28
C LEU A 455 -2.58 -2.58 -16.78
N ALA A 456 -1.59 -2.77 -17.66
CA ALA A 456 -0.27 -3.27 -17.29
C ALA A 456 0.38 -2.38 -16.21
N GLY A 457 0.40 -1.06 -16.43
CA GLY A 457 1.02 -0.10 -15.50
C GLY A 457 0.23 0.22 -14.22
N LEU A 458 -1.05 -0.15 -14.12
CA LEU A 458 -1.89 0.12 -12.93
C LEU A 458 -2.28 -1.14 -12.14
N GLY A 459 -2.26 -2.32 -12.76
CA GLY A 459 -2.66 -3.58 -12.12
C GLY A 459 -1.96 -4.83 -12.65
N GLY A 460 -1.12 -4.73 -13.68
CA GLY A 460 -0.46 -5.88 -14.31
C GLY A 460 0.36 -6.72 -13.32
N GLU A 461 1.17 -6.07 -12.49
CA GLU A 461 1.96 -6.70 -11.40
C GLU A 461 1.09 -7.55 -10.46
N VAL A 462 -0.11 -7.07 -10.11
CA VAL A 462 -1.06 -7.78 -9.23
C VAL A 462 -1.67 -8.99 -9.93
N GLN A 463 -1.81 -8.98 -11.26
CA GLN A 463 -2.31 -10.13 -12.03
C GLN A 463 -1.22 -11.15 -12.36
N THR A 464 0.01 -10.72 -12.72
CA THR A 464 1.14 -11.62 -12.99
C THR A 464 1.71 -12.24 -11.72
N GLY A 465 1.69 -11.52 -10.60
CA GLY A 465 2.01 -12.05 -9.28
C GLY A 465 1.05 -13.13 -8.75
N GLN A 466 0.03 -13.53 -9.53
CA GLN A 466 -0.87 -14.65 -9.21
C GLN A 466 -0.66 -15.90 -10.09
N THR A 467 0.17 -15.83 -11.14
CA THR A 467 0.35 -16.94 -12.11
C THR A 467 1.65 -17.72 -11.89
N GLY A 468 1.82 -18.84 -12.60
CA GLY A 468 3.08 -19.58 -12.67
C GLY A 468 3.41 -20.47 -11.46
N ALA A 469 2.66 -20.38 -10.36
CA ALA A 469 2.96 -21.13 -9.14
C ALA A 469 2.84 -22.66 -9.31
N GLU A 470 1.89 -23.11 -10.14
CA GLU A 470 1.68 -24.54 -10.43
C GLU A 470 2.72 -25.02 -11.45
N GLU A 471 2.91 -24.27 -12.54
CA GLU A 471 3.89 -24.56 -13.59
C GLU A 471 5.34 -24.55 -13.09
N LEU A 472 5.66 -23.73 -12.08
CA LEU A 472 6.96 -23.72 -11.40
C LEU A 472 7.18 -25.01 -10.62
N ALA A 473 6.19 -25.44 -9.84
CA ALA A 473 6.26 -26.68 -9.08
C ALA A 473 6.33 -27.91 -9.98
N GLU A 474 5.63 -27.91 -11.13
CA GLU A 474 5.73 -28.98 -12.14
C GLU A 474 7.11 -29.07 -12.79
N GLN A 475 7.74 -27.93 -13.12
CA GLN A 475 9.10 -27.90 -13.67
C GLN A 475 10.14 -28.38 -12.64
N VAL A 476 9.99 -28.01 -11.37
CA VAL A 476 10.81 -28.55 -10.27
C VAL A 476 10.56 -30.05 -10.07
N ALA A 477 9.31 -30.51 -10.19
CA ALA A 477 8.97 -31.92 -10.11
C ALA A 477 9.52 -32.75 -11.28
N ALA A 478 9.67 -32.17 -12.47
CA ALA A 478 10.35 -32.83 -13.58
C ALA A 478 11.83 -33.11 -13.22
N VAL A 479 12.57 -32.07 -12.82
CA VAL A 479 13.99 -32.18 -12.41
C VAL A 479 14.16 -33.16 -11.23
N TYR A 480 13.25 -33.19 -10.26
CA TYR A 480 13.30 -34.16 -9.15
C TYR A 480 13.10 -35.61 -9.62
N ARG A 481 12.19 -35.86 -10.57
CA ARG A 481 11.92 -37.21 -11.11
C ARG A 481 13.03 -37.74 -12.02
N GLU A 482 13.92 -36.87 -12.51
CA GLU A 482 15.14 -37.26 -13.24
C GLU A 482 16.28 -37.73 -12.31
N LEU A 483 16.20 -37.46 -11.00
CA LEU A 483 17.17 -37.96 -10.02
C LEU A 483 16.95 -39.44 -9.73
N ALA A 484 18.04 -40.18 -9.46
CA ALA A 484 17.94 -41.57 -9.01
C ALA A 484 17.22 -41.69 -7.66
N GLU A 485 16.49 -42.78 -7.41
CA GLU A 485 15.69 -42.98 -6.19
C GLU A 485 16.51 -42.82 -4.89
N ALA A 486 17.75 -43.31 -4.90
CA ALA A 486 18.68 -43.19 -3.77
C ALA A 486 19.11 -41.74 -3.48
N ASP A 487 18.96 -40.83 -4.44
CA ASP A 487 19.34 -39.42 -4.36
C ASP A 487 18.13 -38.51 -4.13
N GLN A 488 16.96 -38.89 -4.64
CA GLN A 488 15.67 -38.29 -4.30
C GLN A 488 15.47 -38.19 -2.77
N GLN A 489 15.77 -39.26 -2.01
CA GLN A 489 15.68 -39.27 -0.54
C GLN A 489 16.66 -38.32 0.18
N LYS A 490 17.77 -37.96 -0.46
CA LYS A 490 18.80 -37.03 0.05
C LYS A 490 18.61 -35.59 -0.43
N THR A 491 17.59 -35.34 -1.24
CA THR A 491 17.35 -34.05 -1.89
C THR A 491 16.44 -33.17 -1.04
N VAL A 492 16.73 -31.87 -1.01
CA VAL A 492 15.79 -30.81 -0.61
C VAL A 492 15.59 -29.81 -1.75
N ILE A 493 14.51 -29.04 -1.67
CA ILE A 493 14.25 -27.95 -2.62
C ILE A 493 14.53 -26.62 -1.92
N TYR A 494 15.27 -25.74 -2.59
CA TYR A 494 15.59 -24.40 -2.11
C TYR A 494 15.06 -23.35 -3.08
N GLY A 495 14.08 -22.55 -2.66
CA GLY A 495 13.67 -21.34 -3.36
C GLY A 495 14.56 -20.17 -2.94
N HIS A 496 15.09 -19.40 -3.90
CA HIS A 496 15.80 -18.16 -3.60
C HIS A 496 14.92 -17.20 -2.78
N ASP A 497 13.64 -17.12 -3.15
CA ASP A 497 12.59 -16.33 -2.49
C ASP A 497 11.47 -17.19 -1.89
N TYR A 498 10.66 -16.57 -1.01
CA TYR A 498 9.56 -17.27 -0.33
C TYR A 498 8.43 -17.72 -1.29
N SER A 499 8.27 -17.07 -2.45
CA SER A 499 7.18 -17.37 -3.37
C SER A 499 7.46 -18.65 -4.15
N GLN A 500 8.71 -18.87 -4.55
CA GLN A 500 9.18 -20.12 -5.13
C GLN A 500 9.01 -21.29 -4.15
N ALA A 501 9.48 -21.14 -2.91
CA ALA A 501 9.37 -22.20 -1.91
C ALA A 501 7.91 -22.48 -1.51
N GLY A 502 7.08 -21.44 -1.36
CA GLY A 502 5.65 -21.55 -1.09
C GLY A 502 4.84 -22.16 -2.25
N ALA A 503 5.24 -21.91 -3.50
CA ALA A 503 4.66 -22.55 -4.68
C ALA A 503 4.95 -24.06 -4.69
N VAL A 504 6.21 -24.47 -4.47
CA VAL A 504 6.57 -25.88 -4.33
C VAL A 504 5.85 -26.54 -3.15
N ASP A 505 5.75 -25.88 -2.00
CA ASP A 505 5.00 -26.40 -0.84
C ASP A 505 3.47 -26.48 -1.09
N ARG A 506 2.92 -25.71 -2.03
CA ARG A 506 1.49 -25.79 -2.40
C ARG A 506 1.17 -26.81 -3.49
N TYR A 507 2.04 -26.96 -4.49
CA TYR A 507 1.75 -27.71 -5.72
C TYR A 507 2.67 -28.93 -5.93
N GLY A 508 3.83 -28.97 -5.27
CA GLY A 508 4.82 -30.05 -5.35
C GLY A 508 4.42 -31.32 -4.59
N ALA A 509 3.25 -31.87 -4.85
CA ALA A 509 2.79 -33.11 -4.23
C ALA A 509 3.74 -34.28 -4.54
N GLY A 510 4.32 -34.89 -3.51
CA GLY A 510 5.33 -35.96 -3.64
C GLY A 510 6.78 -35.48 -3.71
N LEU A 511 7.04 -34.17 -3.64
CA LEU A 511 8.39 -33.60 -3.54
C LEU A 511 8.86 -33.51 -2.07
N PRO A 512 10.19 -33.46 -1.81
CA PRO A 512 10.73 -33.16 -0.50
C PRO A 512 10.37 -31.73 -0.06
N ARG A 513 10.46 -31.46 1.25
CA ARG A 513 10.17 -30.14 1.82
C ARG A 513 10.95 -29.03 1.10
N ALA A 514 10.23 -27.95 0.76
CA ALA A 514 10.82 -26.72 0.26
C ALA A 514 11.27 -25.79 1.41
N TYR A 515 12.42 -25.16 1.20
CA TYR A 515 13.05 -24.21 2.11
C TYR A 515 13.37 -22.91 1.33
N SER A 516 13.50 -21.79 2.03
CA SER A 516 14.03 -20.53 1.49
C SER A 516 14.71 -19.75 2.59
N GLY A 517 15.77 -19.01 2.24
CA GLY A 517 16.44 -18.06 3.13
C GLY A 517 15.83 -16.65 3.09
N ASN A 518 14.75 -16.39 2.34
CA ASN A 518 14.19 -15.05 2.20
C ASN A 518 13.22 -14.70 3.34
N ASN A 519 13.50 -13.59 4.04
CA ASN A 519 12.78 -13.13 5.23
C ASN A 519 12.59 -14.28 6.25
N SER A 520 11.51 -14.21 7.03
CA SER A 520 11.17 -15.18 8.08
C SER A 520 10.95 -16.62 7.60
N TYR A 521 10.88 -16.88 6.28
CA TYR A 521 10.90 -18.25 5.76
C TYR A 521 12.19 -18.97 6.20
N ALA A 522 13.30 -18.22 6.35
CA ALA A 522 14.55 -18.72 6.90
C ALA A 522 14.42 -19.31 8.33
N GLY A 523 13.45 -18.84 9.12
CA GLY A 523 13.16 -19.32 10.47
C GLY A 523 12.28 -20.57 10.53
N PHE A 524 11.63 -20.97 9.43
CA PHE A 524 10.67 -22.09 9.44
C PHE A 524 11.33 -23.48 9.50
N GLY A 525 12.65 -23.55 9.30
CA GLY A 525 13.46 -24.75 9.49
C GLY A 525 14.69 -24.77 8.60
N ILE A 526 15.67 -25.60 8.97
CA ILE A 526 16.91 -25.84 8.23
C ILE A 526 16.90 -27.29 7.73
N PRO A 527 17.45 -27.61 6.53
CA PRO A 527 17.67 -28.99 6.12
C PRO A 527 18.56 -29.76 7.11
N GLY A 528 18.36 -31.08 7.20
CA GLY A 528 19.23 -31.96 7.97
C GLY A 528 20.56 -32.26 7.25
N ASP A 529 21.62 -32.55 8.00
CA ASP A 529 22.93 -32.91 7.43
C ASP A 529 22.93 -34.25 6.67
N ASP A 530 21.83 -35.01 6.69
CA ASP A 530 21.59 -36.16 5.81
C ASP A 530 21.24 -35.74 4.36
N LYS A 531 20.93 -34.46 4.12
CA LYS A 531 20.51 -33.92 2.83
C LYS A 531 21.69 -33.42 2.01
N THR A 532 22.28 -34.35 1.25
CA THR A 532 23.49 -34.12 0.45
C THR A 532 23.22 -33.51 -0.94
N LEU A 533 21.96 -33.28 -1.32
CA LEU A 533 21.55 -32.77 -2.63
C LEU A 533 20.50 -31.65 -2.51
N VAL A 534 20.54 -30.72 -3.45
CA VAL A 534 19.65 -29.56 -3.51
C VAL A 534 19.18 -29.32 -4.93
N ILE A 535 17.86 -29.20 -5.12
CA ILE A 535 17.29 -28.53 -6.30
C ILE A 535 17.10 -27.06 -5.91
N ALA A 536 17.95 -26.18 -6.43
CA ALA A 536 17.93 -24.76 -6.13
C ALA A 536 17.27 -23.98 -7.28
N ILE A 537 16.33 -23.12 -6.93
CA ILE A 537 15.47 -22.37 -7.86
C ILE A 537 15.90 -20.91 -7.82
N GLY A 538 16.22 -20.33 -8.97
CA GLY A 538 16.40 -18.88 -9.14
C GLY A 538 17.52 -18.23 -8.35
N VAL A 539 18.45 -19.00 -7.81
CA VAL A 539 19.65 -18.53 -7.11
C VAL A 539 20.72 -18.05 -8.08
N GLU A 540 21.53 -17.06 -7.68
CA GLU A 540 22.71 -16.70 -8.46
C GLU A 540 23.73 -17.84 -8.45
N LYS A 541 23.94 -18.48 -9.61
CA LYS A 541 24.84 -19.63 -9.78
C LYS A 541 26.25 -19.38 -9.24
N ALA A 542 26.82 -18.19 -9.45
CA ALA A 542 28.18 -17.87 -9.02
C ALA A 542 28.35 -17.97 -7.50
N THR A 543 27.51 -17.26 -6.75
CA THR A 543 27.50 -17.31 -5.27
C THR A 543 27.07 -18.68 -4.74
N PHE A 544 25.99 -19.26 -5.26
CA PHE A 544 25.44 -20.51 -4.74
C PHE A 544 26.37 -21.73 -4.95
N SER A 545 27.09 -21.78 -6.09
CA SER A 545 28.09 -22.85 -6.35
C SER A 545 29.29 -22.79 -5.40
N GLY A 546 29.50 -21.66 -4.71
CA GLY A 546 30.48 -21.53 -3.64
C GLY A 546 30.25 -22.52 -2.49
N LEU A 547 29.00 -22.93 -2.24
CA LEU A 547 28.57 -23.68 -1.05
C LEU A 547 28.62 -25.23 -1.21
N PHE A 548 28.66 -25.73 -2.45
CA PHE A 548 28.55 -27.17 -2.77
C PHE A 548 29.75 -27.69 -3.58
N THR A 549 30.05 -28.98 -3.54
CA THR A 549 31.18 -29.57 -4.30
C THR A 549 30.87 -29.69 -5.79
N SER A 550 29.60 -29.86 -6.17
CA SER A 550 29.11 -29.77 -7.54
C SER A 550 27.84 -28.91 -7.62
N CYS A 551 27.64 -28.21 -8.74
CA CYS A 551 26.42 -27.50 -9.10
C CYS A 551 26.27 -27.47 -10.62
N GLU A 552 25.19 -28.07 -11.13
CA GLU A 552 24.89 -28.14 -12.56
C GLU A 552 23.51 -27.51 -12.84
N VAL A 553 23.39 -26.77 -13.93
CA VAL A 553 22.08 -26.24 -14.38
C VAL A 553 21.34 -27.39 -15.05
N ARG A 554 20.13 -27.69 -14.59
CA ARG A 554 19.23 -28.69 -15.17
C ARG A 554 18.14 -28.08 -16.06
N GLY A 555 17.82 -26.80 -15.85
CA GLY A 555 16.89 -26.08 -16.72
C GLY A 555 16.81 -24.60 -16.40
N LYS A 556 15.86 -23.92 -17.06
CA LYS A 556 15.39 -22.57 -16.73
C LYS A 556 13.87 -22.62 -16.62
N LEU A 557 13.32 -21.84 -15.70
CA LEU A 557 11.88 -21.71 -15.57
C LEU A 557 11.28 -20.99 -16.78
N THR A 558 10.20 -21.56 -17.30
CA THR A 558 9.46 -21.06 -18.47
C THR A 558 7.97 -21.02 -18.16
N PHE A 559 7.29 -19.97 -18.63
CA PHE A 559 5.88 -19.75 -18.38
C PHE A 559 5.14 -19.33 -19.66
N ALA A 560 3.84 -19.66 -19.74
CA ALA A 560 2.99 -19.24 -20.85
C ALA A 560 2.59 -17.74 -20.78
N LEU A 561 2.80 -17.10 -19.63
CA LEU A 561 2.54 -15.69 -19.36
C LEU A 561 3.77 -15.07 -18.68
N PRO A 562 4.02 -13.75 -18.85
CA PRO A 562 5.07 -13.03 -18.12
C PRO A 562 4.98 -13.26 -16.60
N ASN A 563 6.09 -13.70 -16.01
CA ASN A 563 6.20 -14.06 -14.60
C ASN A 563 7.54 -13.58 -14.03
N ILE A 564 7.57 -13.23 -12.74
CA ILE A 564 8.78 -12.77 -12.04
C ILE A 564 9.89 -13.84 -11.96
N ASN A 565 9.54 -15.11 -12.20
CA ASN A 565 10.48 -16.23 -12.21
C ASN A 565 10.91 -16.67 -13.63
N GLN A 566 10.50 -15.97 -14.69
CA GLN A 566 10.89 -16.30 -16.07
C GLN A 566 12.43 -16.30 -16.23
N ASP A 567 12.96 -17.29 -16.96
CA ASP A 567 14.38 -17.51 -17.27
C ASP A 567 15.33 -17.75 -16.06
N LYS A 568 14.81 -17.69 -14.82
CA LYS A 568 15.52 -18.07 -13.59
C LYS A 568 15.97 -19.53 -13.68
N GLU A 569 17.22 -19.82 -13.31
CA GLU A 569 17.81 -21.17 -13.47
C GLU A 569 17.30 -22.16 -12.42
N ILE A 570 17.19 -23.43 -12.80
CA ILE A 570 17.06 -24.56 -11.87
C ILE A 570 18.40 -25.28 -11.84
N LEU A 571 19.03 -25.33 -10.66
CA LEU A 571 20.30 -25.99 -10.42
C LEU A 571 20.10 -27.26 -9.60
N VAL A 572 20.87 -28.30 -9.90
CA VAL A 572 21.10 -29.43 -8.99
C VAL A 572 22.50 -29.32 -8.44
N CYS A 573 22.60 -29.16 -7.12
CA CYS A 573 23.85 -29.00 -6.38
C CYS A 573 24.04 -30.17 -5.41
N GLY A 574 25.27 -30.67 -5.29
CA GLY A 574 25.61 -31.86 -4.51
C GLY A 574 26.83 -31.67 -3.63
N GLY A 575 26.82 -32.36 -2.48
CA GLY A 575 27.88 -32.31 -1.48
C GLY A 575 28.02 -30.93 -0.82
N PRO A 576 27.24 -30.63 0.22
CA PRO A 576 27.46 -29.45 1.06
C PRO A 576 28.92 -29.41 1.56
N LYS A 577 29.62 -28.29 1.37
CA LYS A 577 31.03 -28.14 1.82
C LYS A 577 31.17 -27.97 3.33
N GLU A 578 30.08 -27.55 3.98
CA GLU A 578 29.95 -27.31 5.41
C GLU A 578 28.57 -27.87 5.86
N PRO A 579 28.35 -28.12 7.17
CA PRO A 579 27.04 -28.49 7.69
C PRO A 579 25.96 -27.46 7.33
N TRP A 580 24.72 -27.91 7.22
CA TRP A 580 23.61 -27.05 6.77
C TRP A 580 23.41 -25.83 7.66
N SER A 581 23.66 -25.94 8.96
CA SER A 581 23.61 -24.83 9.92
C SER A 581 24.58 -23.68 9.60
N ALA A 582 25.76 -23.98 9.04
CA ALA A 582 26.76 -22.99 8.64
C ALA A 582 26.53 -22.46 7.21
N ILE A 583 25.90 -23.25 6.34
CA ILE A 583 25.42 -22.80 5.02
C ILE A 583 24.21 -21.87 5.18
N TRP A 584 23.29 -22.16 6.09
CA TRP A 584 22.05 -21.39 6.28
C TRP A 584 22.31 -19.92 6.64
N GLN A 585 23.33 -19.66 7.48
CA GLN A 585 23.78 -18.31 7.82
C GLN A 585 24.29 -17.48 6.64
N LYS A 586 24.59 -18.11 5.49
CA LYS A 586 25.03 -17.48 4.24
C LYS A 586 23.89 -17.42 3.19
N LEU A 587 22.75 -18.04 3.48
CA LEU A 587 21.56 -18.09 2.63
C LEU A 587 20.42 -17.22 3.14
N HIS A 588 20.40 -16.85 4.43
CA HIS A 588 19.42 -15.90 5.00
C HIS A 588 19.63 -14.49 4.42
N TRP A 589 18.57 -13.90 3.88
CA TRP A 589 18.55 -12.55 3.34
C TRP A 589 17.16 -11.90 3.49
N THR A 590 17.13 -10.59 3.74
CA THR A 590 15.90 -9.80 3.89
C THR A 590 15.59 -8.96 2.64
N GLY A 591 14.30 -8.73 2.38
CA GLY A 591 13.83 -7.82 1.34
C GLY A 591 12.88 -8.46 0.31
N THR A 592 12.80 -7.81 -0.85
CA THR A 592 11.98 -8.21 -2.02
C THR A 592 12.87 -8.59 -3.21
N PHE A 593 12.37 -9.50 -4.04
CA PHE A 593 13.04 -10.12 -5.21
C PHE A 593 12.51 -9.60 -6.55
#